data_AF-A0A2M8D181-F1
#
_entry.id   AF-A0A2M8D181-F1
#
_cell.length_a   1.000
_cell.length_b   1.000
_cell.length_c   1.000
_cell.angle_alpha   90.00
_cell.angle_beta   90.00
_cell.angle_gamma   90.00
#
_symmetry.space_group_name_H-M   'P 1'
#
loop_
_entity.id
_entity.type
_entity.pdbx_description
1 polymer ?
#
loop_
_entity_poly.entity_id
_entity_poly.type
_entity_poly.pdbx_seq_one_letter_code
_entity_poly.pdbx_strand_id
1 'polypeptide(L)'
;MSLWALSWLVRLGLISRLEKAAPLLLKTSFLFDWLGSANSAFHMELSGKDKNGDDKTVTFELTARSGDGPYIPCIPSILMAKKLAAGEVTVTGAQPCVGLITLDEYLEALSGFDIIWHEF
;
A
#
# COMPACT_ATOMS: atom_id res chain seq x y z
N MET A 1 13.04 -15.49 6.44
CA MET A 1 13.72 -16.49 7.31
C MET A 1 12.72 -17.25 8.19
N SER A 2 11.74 -16.59 8.82
CA SER A 2 10.68 -17.19 9.64
C SER A 2 9.77 -18.18 8.89
N LEU A 3 9.31 -17.86 7.69
CA LEU A 3 8.50 -18.76 6.84
C LEU A 3 9.24 -20.06 6.46
N TRP A 4 10.56 -19.99 6.27
CA TRP A 4 11.38 -21.16 5.97
C TRP A 4 11.48 -22.11 7.17
N ALA A 5 11.71 -21.57 8.38
CA ALA A 5 11.72 -22.36 9.61
C ALA A 5 10.34 -22.98 9.92
N LEU A 6 9.26 -22.22 9.75
CA LEU A 6 7.89 -22.76 9.90
C LEU A 6 7.59 -23.85 8.88
N SER A 7 8.15 -23.77 7.66
CA SER A 7 7.95 -24.81 6.64
C SER A 7 8.55 -26.16 7.06
N TRP A 8 9.64 -26.17 7.85
CA TRP A 8 10.21 -27.39 8.40
C TRP A 8 9.36 -27.99 9.52
N LEU A 9 8.71 -27.17 10.35
CA LEU A 9 7.78 -27.65 11.38
C LEU A 9 6.53 -28.33 10.79
N VAL A 10 6.05 -27.84 9.64
CA VAL A 10 4.98 -28.49 8.87
C VAL A 10 5.48 -29.78 8.22
N ARG A 11 6.69 -29.76 7.62
CA ARG A 11 7.31 -30.94 6.98
C ARG A 11 7.65 -32.08 7.97
N LEU A 12 7.99 -31.73 9.22
CA LEU A 12 8.25 -32.68 10.32
C LEU A 12 6.97 -33.22 10.98
N GLY A 13 5.79 -32.78 10.55
CA GLY A 13 4.50 -33.27 11.05
C GLY A 13 4.07 -32.73 12.42
N LEU A 14 4.86 -31.83 13.02
CA LEU A 14 4.54 -31.19 14.32
C LEU A 14 3.34 -30.24 14.24
N ILE A 15 3.09 -29.65 13.07
CA ILE A 15 1.94 -28.77 12.82
C ILE A 15 1.24 -29.22 11.53
N SER A 16 0.16 -29.99 11.67
CA SER A 16 -0.58 -30.55 10.53
C SER A 16 -1.53 -29.54 9.85
N ARG A 17 -1.94 -28.48 10.56
CA ARG A 17 -2.82 -27.42 10.03
C ARG A 17 -2.39 -26.05 10.55
N LEU A 18 -1.61 -25.34 9.73
CA LEU A 18 -1.15 -23.98 10.04
C LEU A 18 -2.33 -23.00 10.18
N GLU A 19 -3.45 -23.26 9.50
CA GLU A 19 -4.72 -22.54 9.64
C GLU A 19 -5.21 -22.44 11.08
N LYS A 20 -5.05 -23.51 11.89
CA LYS A 20 -5.46 -23.51 13.30
C LYS A 20 -4.51 -22.71 14.19
N ALA A 21 -3.27 -22.54 13.76
CA ALA A 21 -2.29 -21.69 14.44
C ALA A 21 -2.40 -20.22 14.03
N ALA A 22 -3.04 -19.90 12.91
CA ALA A 22 -3.20 -18.54 12.41
C ALA A 22 -3.82 -17.56 13.43
N PRO A 23 -4.88 -17.92 14.20
CA PRO A 23 -5.43 -17.01 15.21
C PRO A 23 -4.45 -16.74 16.35
N LEU A 24 -3.62 -17.72 16.69
CA LEU A 24 -2.62 -17.60 17.76
C LEU A 24 -1.43 -16.79 17.27
N LEU A 25 -0.99 -17.01 16.04
CA LEU A 25 0.06 -16.23 15.37
C LEU A 25 -0.35 -14.75 15.20
N LEU A 26 -1.61 -14.50 14.82
CA LEU A 26 -2.16 -13.15 14.74
C LEU A 26 -2.20 -12.49 16.11
N LYS A 27 -2.66 -13.20 17.15
CA LYS A 27 -2.59 -12.71 18.54
C LYS A 27 -1.17 -12.38 18.97
N THR A 28 -0.19 -13.24 18.63
CA THR A 28 1.22 -12.96 18.93
C THR A 28 1.76 -11.78 18.14
N SER A 29 1.25 -11.51 16.94
CA SER A 29 1.62 -10.31 16.18
C SER A 29 1.22 -9.04 16.92
N PHE A 30 0.01 -9.00 17.49
CA PHE A 30 -0.46 -7.83 18.24
C PHE A 30 0.38 -7.54 19.50
N LEU A 31 1.07 -8.53 20.07
CA LEU A 31 2.03 -8.29 21.17
C LEU A 31 3.26 -7.48 20.71
N PHE A 32 3.57 -7.48 19.41
CA PHE A 32 4.65 -6.70 18.83
C PHE A 32 4.20 -5.34 18.28
N ASP A 33 2.90 -5.01 18.31
CA ASP A 33 2.39 -3.72 17.81
C ASP A 33 3.02 -2.53 18.55
N TRP A 34 3.37 -2.70 19.83
CA TRP A 34 4.08 -1.69 20.63
C TRP A 34 5.48 -1.35 20.09
N LEU A 35 6.14 -2.27 19.37
CA LEU A 35 7.42 -1.98 18.71
C LEU A 35 7.24 -1.18 17.42
N GLY A 36 6.01 -1.09 16.89
CA GLY A 36 5.68 -0.37 15.67
C GLY A 36 5.18 1.04 15.94
N SER A 37 5.28 1.89 14.91
CA SER A 37 4.63 3.20 14.89
C SER A 37 3.37 3.10 14.02
N ALA A 38 2.29 3.75 14.43
CA ALA A 38 1.07 3.88 13.63
C ALA A 38 1.26 4.79 12.39
N ASN A 39 2.42 5.44 12.28
CA ASN A 39 2.77 6.28 11.15
C ASN A 39 3.42 5.46 10.04
N SER A 40 3.02 5.75 8.81
CA SER A 40 3.63 5.24 7.58
C SER A 40 4.07 6.41 6.72
N ALA A 41 5.13 6.22 5.93
CA ALA A 41 5.60 7.25 5.02
C ALA A 41 6.05 6.63 3.70
N PHE A 42 5.86 7.38 2.63
CA PHE A 42 6.38 7.12 1.29
C PHE A 42 7.18 8.34 0.85
N HIS A 43 8.36 8.10 0.27
CA HIS A 43 9.27 9.12 -0.23
C HIS A 43 9.76 8.69 -1.61
N MET A 44 9.70 9.59 -2.58
CA MET A 44 10.13 9.35 -3.95
C MET A 44 10.81 10.59 -4.50
N GLU A 45 12.01 10.42 -5.05
CA GLU A 45 12.73 11.46 -5.77
C GLU A 45 12.68 11.16 -7.27
N LEU A 46 12.29 12.16 -8.07
CA LEU A 46 12.23 12.09 -9.52
C LEU A 46 13.16 13.14 -10.10
N SER A 47 14.21 12.68 -10.78
CA SER A 47 15.18 13.54 -11.45
C SER A 47 15.09 13.41 -12.97
N GLY A 48 15.22 14.52 -13.68
CA GLY A 48 15.12 14.58 -15.14
C GLY A 48 15.44 15.96 -15.68
N LYS A 49 15.03 16.23 -16.92
CA LYS A 49 15.18 17.54 -17.54
C LYS A 49 13.86 18.28 -17.57
N ASP A 50 13.90 19.59 -17.31
CA ASP A 50 12.75 20.46 -17.44
C ASP A 50 12.46 20.80 -18.92
N LYS A 51 11.49 21.69 -19.16
CA LYS A 51 11.12 22.13 -20.51
C LYS A 51 12.21 22.93 -21.22
N ASN A 52 13.18 23.47 -20.48
CA ASN A 52 14.31 24.25 -21.00
C ASN A 52 15.57 23.38 -21.18
N GLY A 53 15.54 22.12 -20.73
CA GLY A 53 16.66 21.18 -20.81
C GLY A 53 17.60 21.20 -19.60
N ASP A 54 17.26 21.98 -18.57
CA ASP A 54 17.97 22.08 -17.30
C ASP A 54 17.65 20.88 -16.41
N ASP A 55 18.61 20.46 -15.61
CA ASP A 55 18.41 19.37 -14.65
C ASP A 55 17.43 19.82 -13.56
N LYS A 56 16.41 19.00 -13.34
CA LYS A 56 15.36 19.22 -12.33
C LYS A 56 15.14 17.95 -11.54
N THR A 57 15.04 18.13 -10.23
CA THR A 57 14.64 17.08 -9.28
C THR A 57 13.36 17.54 -8.61
N VAL A 58 12.42 16.61 -8.42
CA VAL A 58 11.17 16.80 -7.67
C VAL A 58 11.08 15.67 -6.66
N THR A 59 10.79 16.02 -5.41
CA THR A 59 10.62 15.08 -4.32
C THR A 59 9.17 15.05 -3.88
N PHE A 60 8.67 13.84 -3.69
CA PHE A 60 7.32 13.56 -3.26
C PHE A 60 7.37 12.86 -1.90
N GLU A 61 6.56 13.35 -0.96
CA GLU A 61 6.39 12.75 0.35
C GLU A 61 4.91 12.54 0.65
N LEU A 62 4.57 11.35 1.11
CA LEU A 62 3.24 11.00 1.59
C LEU A 62 3.38 10.42 2.98
N THR A 63 2.82 11.10 3.99
CA THR A 63 2.87 10.63 5.38
C THR A 63 1.47 10.31 5.85
N ALA A 64 1.26 9.07 6.31
CA ALA A 64 0.06 8.66 7.03
C ALA A 64 0.34 8.58 8.52
N ARG A 65 -0.60 9.03 9.34
CA ARG A 65 -0.55 8.96 10.79
C ARG A 65 -1.82 8.27 11.29
N SER A 66 -1.97 8.17 12.61
CA SER A 66 -3.19 7.64 13.24
C SER A 66 -3.59 6.22 12.80
N GLY A 67 -2.65 5.46 12.22
CA GLY A 67 -2.89 4.11 11.71
C GLY A 67 -3.50 4.06 10.32
N ASP A 68 -3.55 5.17 9.58
CA ASP A 68 -4.19 5.25 8.25
C ASP A 68 -3.30 4.78 7.09
N GLY A 69 -2.04 4.40 7.37
CA GLY A 69 -1.11 3.86 6.37
C GLY A 69 -1.66 2.73 5.49
N PRO A 70 -2.44 1.76 6.01
CA PRO A 70 -3.04 0.69 5.22
C PRO A 70 -4.01 1.17 4.14
N TYR A 71 -4.58 2.38 4.24
CA TYR A 71 -5.52 2.89 3.24
C TYR A 71 -4.81 3.29 1.94
N ILE A 72 -3.56 3.75 2.01
CA ILE A 72 -2.74 4.16 0.84
C ILE A 72 -2.79 3.08 -0.28
N PRO A 73 -2.36 1.82 -0.06
CA PRO A 73 -2.41 0.80 -1.11
C PRO A 73 -3.83 0.29 -1.43
N CYS A 74 -4.83 0.55 -0.58
CA CYS A 74 -6.19 0.03 -0.75
C CYS A 74 -7.07 0.95 -1.64
N ILE A 75 -6.90 2.27 -1.54
CA ILE A 75 -7.71 3.25 -2.26
C ILE A 75 -7.75 3.03 -3.79
N PRO A 76 -6.65 2.67 -4.49
CA PRO A 76 -6.71 2.45 -5.93
C PRO A 76 -7.66 1.31 -6.31
N SER A 77 -7.71 0.25 -5.49
CA SER A 77 -8.64 -0.86 -5.70
C SER A 77 -10.10 -0.43 -5.53
N ILE A 78 -10.39 0.43 -4.55
CA ILE A 78 -11.73 0.98 -4.31
C ILE A 78 -12.16 1.89 -5.46
N LEU A 79 -11.27 2.77 -5.92
CA LEU A 79 -11.54 3.67 -7.05
C LEU A 79 -11.78 2.88 -8.33
N MET A 80 -10.95 1.87 -8.63
CA MET A 80 -11.16 0.99 -9.78
C MET A 80 -12.51 0.27 -9.71
N ALA A 81 -12.88 -0.28 -8.55
CA ALA A 81 -14.16 -0.95 -8.38
C ALA A 81 -15.35 -0.02 -8.65
N LYS A 82 -15.29 1.22 -8.17
CA LYS A 82 -16.32 2.25 -8.43
C LYS A 82 -16.42 2.59 -9.91
N LYS A 83 -15.29 2.87 -10.57
CA LYS A 83 -15.26 3.20 -12.01
C LYS A 83 -15.77 2.06 -12.89
N LEU A 84 -15.39 0.82 -12.57
CA LEU A 84 -15.89 -0.37 -13.26
C LEU A 84 -17.40 -0.52 -13.10
N ALA A 85 -17.93 -0.33 -11.89
CA ALA A 85 -19.37 -0.39 -11.63
C ALA A 85 -20.16 0.72 -12.34
N ALA A 86 -19.55 1.90 -12.49
CA ALA A 86 -20.12 3.04 -13.22
C ALA A 86 -20.02 2.92 -14.75
N GLY A 87 -19.28 1.93 -15.28
CA GLY A 87 -19.04 1.79 -16.72
C GLY A 87 -18.07 2.84 -17.30
N GLU A 88 -17.26 3.49 -16.46
CA GLU A 88 -16.31 4.54 -16.86
C GLU A 88 -15.01 3.97 -17.45
N VAL A 89 -14.71 2.70 -17.18
CA VAL A 89 -13.51 2.03 -17.69
C VAL A 89 -13.82 1.35 -19.02
N THR A 90 -13.33 1.92 -20.11
CA THR A 90 -13.52 1.40 -21.48
C THR A 90 -12.41 0.43 -21.92
N VAL A 91 -11.28 0.40 -21.20
CA VAL A 91 -10.14 -0.45 -21.53
C VAL A 91 -10.31 -1.84 -20.92
N THR A 92 -10.15 -2.88 -21.72
CA THR A 92 -10.35 -4.28 -21.30
C THR A 92 -9.06 -5.09 -21.35
N GLY A 93 -8.94 -6.09 -20.48
CA GLY A 93 -7.78 -6.99 -20.39
C GLY A 93 -6.98 -6.79 -19.10
N ALA A 94 -6.02 -7.69 -18.85
CA ALA A 94 -5.15 -7.61 -17.68
C ALA A 94 -4.08 -6.51 -17.89
N GLN A 95 -4.16 -5.44 -17.10
CA GLN A 95 -3.26 -4.29 -17.18
C GLN A 95 -3.12 -3.61 -15.81
N PRO A 96 -2.04 -2.85 -15.57
CA PRO A 96 -1.95 -2.01 -14.39
C PRO A 96 -2.98 -0.87 -14.46
N CYS A 97 -3.38 -0.33 -13.30
CA CYS A 97 -4.28 0.83 -13.22
C CYS A 97 -3.60 2.18 -13.56
N VAL A 98 -2.43 2.15 -14.20
CA VAL A 98 -1.66 3.35 -14.58
C VAL A 98 -2.45 4.14 -15.62
N GLY A 99 -2.72 5.40 -15.33
CA GLY A 99 -3.53 6.27 -16.18
C GLY A 99 -5.04 6.02 -16.11
N LEU A 100 -5.51 5.05 -15.31
CA LEU A 100 -6.94 4.82 -15.06
C LEU A 100 -7.46 5.59 -13.84
N ILE A 101 -6.56 6.00 -12.96
CA ILE A 101 -6.82 6.81 -11.77
C ILE A 101 -5.85 8.00 -11.82
N THR A 102 -6.38 9.22 -11.71
CA THR A 102 -5.54 10.42 -11.65
C THR A 102 -5.00 10.63 -10.22
N LEU A 103 -3.93 11.41 -10.10
CA LEU A 103 -3.40 11.78 -8.78
C LEU A 103 -4.45 12.55 -7.95
N ASP A 104 -5.19 13.46 -8.57
CA ASP A 104 -6.21 14.25 -7.88
C ASP A 104 -7.34 13.37 -7.33
N GLU A 105 -7.85 12.42 -8.14
CA GLU A 105 -8.88 11.46 -7.69
C GLU A 105 -8.37 10.62 -6.50
N TYR A 106 -7.10 10.24 -6.54
CA TYR A 106 -6.46 9.47 -5.49
C TYR A 106 -6.32 10.28 -4.19
N LEU A 107 -5.84 11.52 -4.28
CA LEU A 107 -5.68 12.41 -3.12
C LEU A 107 -7.03 12.84 -2.54
N GLU A 108 -8.04 13.08 -3.38
CA GLU A 108 -9.41 13.37 -2.93
C GLU A 108 -9.99 12.19 -2.15
N ALA A 109 -9.81 10.97 -2.62
CA ALA A 109 -10.25 9.78 -1.91
C ALA A 109 -9.51 9.55 -0.57
N LEU A 110 -8.31 10.11 -0.43
CA LEU A 110 -7.53 10.07 0.80
C LEU A 110 -7.83 11.22 1.77
N SER A 111 -8.56 12.26 1.34
CA SER A 111 -8.78 13.49 2.11
C SER A 111 -9.48 13.30 3.47
N GLY A 112 -10.18 12.18 3.66
CA GLY A 112 -10.85 11.82 4.92
C GLY A 112 -9.94 11.14 5.96
N PHE A 113 -8.68 10.87 5.64
CA PHE A 113 -7.71 10.19 6.49
C PHE A 113 -6.62 11.17 6.96
N ASP A 114 -5.89 10.79 8.01
CA ASP A 114 -4.72 11.53 8.51
C ASP A 114 -3.50 11.27 7.61
N ILE A 115 -3.62 11.69 6.34
CA ILE A 115 -2.66 11.47 5.27
C ILE A 115 -2.33 12.80 4.61
N ILE A 116 -1.05 13.14 4.56
CA ILE A 116 -0.55 14.41 4.03
C ILE A 116 0.36 14.14 2.84
N TRP A 117 0.11 14.83 1.73
CA TRP A 117 0.92 14.83 0.51
C TRP A 117 1.72 16.13 0.39
N HIS A 118 3.01 16.02 0.12
CA HIS A 118 3.92 17.13 -0.14
C HIS A 118 4.71 16.87 -1.42
N GLU A 119 4.88 17.93 -2.21
CA GLU A 119 5.72 17.98 -3.40
C GLU A 119 6.64 19.20 -3.28
N PHE A 120 7.94 19.01 -3.49
CA PHE A 120 8.93 20.09 -3.45
C PHE A 120 10.08 19.87 -4.42
#